data_AF-A0A0L6UQK5-F1
#
_entry.id   AF-A0A0L6UQK5-F1
#
_cell.length_a   1.000
_cell.length_b   1.000
_cell.length_c   1.000
_cell.angle_alpha   90.00
_cell.angle_beta   90.00
_cell.angle_gamma   90.00
#
_symmetry.space_group_name_H-M   'P 1'
#
loop_
_entity.id
_entity.type
_entity.pdbx_description
1 polymer ?
#
loop_
_entity_poly.entity_id
_entity_poly.type
_entity_poly.pdbx_seq_one_letter_code
_entity_poly.pdbx_strand_id
1 'polypeptide(L)'
;MAEVYNRTVLYYGKSWSQTFFPLMTIQNKNPPIFIGLKESRHFLVLKIKDENLFPEAQLDKDWEQIATPEAIQWKNRYLRCLKLAQRSELETGFDECTF
;
A
#
# COMPACT_ATOMS: atom_id res chain seq x y z
N MET A 1 -9.92 6.04 -4.13
CA MET A 1 -9.42 5.09 -5.15
C MET A 1 -9.68 3.64 -4.76
N ALA A 2 -9.17 3.16 -3.61
CA ALA A 2 -9.33 1.75 -3.21
C ALA A 2 -10.78 1.26 -3.16
N GLU A 3 -11.70 2.08 -2.64
CA GLU A 3 -13.13 1.76 -2.61
C GLU A 3 -13.71 1.57 -4.02
N VAL A 4 -13.45 2.51 -4.94
CA VAL A 4 -13.99 2.49 -6.31
C VAL A 4 -13.60 1.22 -7.06
N TYR A 5 -12.38 0.72 -6.84
CA TYR A 5 -11.87 -0.48 -7.52
C TYR A 5 -12.05 -1.77 -6.72
N ASN A 6 -12.66 -1.70 -5.55
CA ASN A 6 -12.84 -2.81 -4.63
C ASN A 6 -11.55 -3.60 -4.39
N ARG A 7 -10.41 -2.91 -4.22
CA ARG A 7 -9.08 -3.51 -4.03
C ARG A 7 -8.09 -2.51 -3.44
N THR A 8 -7.04 -3.02 -2.81
CA THR A 8 -5.93 -2.20 -2.31
C THR A 8 -5.27 -1.40 -3.43
N VAL A 9 -4.96 -0.13 -3.16
CA VAL A 9 -4.18 0.73 -4.05
C VAL A 9 -2.95 1.20 -3.29
N LEU A 10 -1.78 1.02 -3.88
CA LEU A 10 -0.52 1.46 -3.32
C LEU A 10 0.09 2.53 -4.20
N TYR A 11 0.45 3.64 -3.58
CA TYR A 11 1.28 4.67 -4.17
C TYR A 11 2.70 4.50 -3.66
N TYR A 12 3.64 4.49 -4.60
CA TYR A 12 5.05 4.45 -4.32
C TYR A 12 5.73 5.68 -4.93
N GLY A 13 6.58 6.33 -4.15
CA GLY A 13 7.39 7.45 -4.58
C GLY A 13 8.65 7.54 -3.72
N LYS A 14 9.70 8.14 -4.28
CA LYS A 14 11.02 8.25 -3.64
C LYS A 14 10.95 8.84 -2.23
N SER A 15 10.16 9.90 -2.05
CA SER A 15 10.05 10.61 -0.78
C SER A 15 8.78 10.25 0.02
N TRP A 16 7.91 9.43 -0.56
CA TRP A 16 6.60 9.15 0.03
C TRP A 16 5.96 7.92 -0.60
N SER A 17 5.46 7.02 0.24
CA SER A 17 4.66 5.88 -0.18
C SER A 17 3.46 5.74 0.75
N GLN A 18 2.30 5.35 0.22
CA GLN A 18 1.09 5.17 1.00
C GLN A 18 0.23 4.01 0.47
N THR A 19 -0.32 3.23 1.39
CA THR A 19 -1.27 2.16 1.11
C THR A 19 -2.68 2.63 1.44
N PHE A 20 -3.60 2.44 0.50
CA PHE A 20 -5.02 2.66 0.70
C PHE A 20 -5.77 1.34 0.64
N PHE A 21 -6.44 1.00 1.74
CA PHE A 21 -7.41 -0.09 1.78
C PHE A 21 -8.82 0.45 1.56
N PRO A 22 -9.74 -0.36 1.00
CA PRO A 22 -11.16 -0.04 1.01
C PRO A 22 -11.67 0.18 2.44
N LEU A 23 -12.65 1.06 2.61
CA LEU A 23 -13.29 1.38 3.89
C LEU A 23 -14.52 0.54 4.15
N MET A 24 -15.29 0.21 3.11
CA MET A 24 -16.60 -0.48 3.25
C MET A 24 -16.64 -1.82 2.53
N THR A 25 -15.65 -2.09 1.66
CA THR A 25 -15.61 -3.32 0.89
C THR A 25 -14.99 -4.46 1.71
N ILE A 26 -15.67 -5.60 1.78
CA ILE A 26 -15.09 -6.84 2.34
C ILE A 26 -13.86 -7.30 1.53
N GLN A 27 -12.91 -7.95 2.21
CA GLN A 27 -11.72 -8.48 1.53
C GLN A 27 -12.09 -9.46 0.41
N ASN A 28 -11.48 -9.27 -0.76
CA ASN A 28 -11.68 -10.11 -1.93
C ASN A 28 -10.36 -10.48 -2.61
N LYS A 29 -10.40 -11.35 -3.62
CA LYS A 29 -9.21 -11.90 -4.28
C LYS A 29 -8.62 -11.00 -5.38
N ASN A 30 -9.13 -9.79 -5.60
CA ASN A 30 -8.56 -8.90 -6.60
C ASN A 30 -7.09 -8.56 -6.24
N PRO A 31 -6.18 -8.52 -7.23
CA PRO A 31 -4.81 -8.11 -7.00
C PRO A 31 -4.75 -6.61 -6.69
N PRO A 32 -3.79 -6.16 -5.88
CA PRO A 32 -3.57 -4.73 -5.61
C PRO A 32 -3.19 -3.95 -6.87
N ILE A 33 -3.53 -2.66 -6.90
CA ILE A 33 -3.05 -1.73 -7.93
C ILE A 33 -1.81 -1.03 -7.38
N PHE A 34 -0.73 -1.02 -8.16
CA PHE A 34 0.49 -0.30 -7.82
C PHE A 34 0.69 0.88 -8.76
N ILE A 35 0.88 2.05 -8.16
CA ILE A 35 1.08 3.31 -8.86
C ILE A 35 2.41 3.90 -8.40
N GLY A 36 3.35 4.07 -9.32
CA GLY A 36 4.65 4.71 -9.08
C GLY A 36 4.60 6.18 -9.45
N LEU A 37 5.24 7.03 -8.64
CA LEU A 37 5.48 8.44 -8.95
C LEU A 37 6.95 8.61 -9.34
N LYS A 38 7.22 9.00 -10.59
CA LYS A 38 8.57 9.41 -11.01
C LYS A 38 8.91 10.80 -10.49
N GLU A 39 10.20 11.10 -10.40
CA GLU A 39 10.72 12.43 -10.03
C GLU A 39 10.19 13.56 -10.94
N SER A 40 9.90 13.22 -12.20
CA SER A 40 9.23 14.11 -13.17
C SER A 40 7.75 14.39 -12.87
N ARG A 41 7.22 13.91 -11.74
CA ARG A 41 5.82 14.05 -11.30
C ARG A 41 4.81 13.33 -12.21
N HIS A 42 5.25 12.30 -12.92
CA HIS A 42 4.37 11.43 -13.71
C HIS A 42 4.05 10.15 -12.96
N PHE A 43 2.79 9.71 -13.05
CA PHE A 43 2.34 8.43 -12.53
C PHE A 43 2.54 7.32 -13.55
N LEU A 44 2.96 6.15 -13.06
CA LEU A 44 3.16 4.93 -13.83
C LEU A 44 2.42 3.78 -13.15
N VAL A 45 1.86 2.86 -13.95
CA VAL A 45 1.36 1.59 -13.41
C VAL A 45 2.54 0.66 -13.21
N LEU A 46 2.72 0.17 -11.99
CA LEU A 46 3.77 -0.77 -11.65
C LEU A 46 3.22 -2.19 -11.63
N LYS A 47 4.05 -3.15 -12.05
CA LYS A 47 3.78 -4.58 -11.90
C LYS A 47 4.84 -5.15 -10.98
N ILE A 48 4.45 -5.51 -9.75
CA ILE A 48 5.37 -6.08 -8.78
C ILE A 48 5.58 -7.57 -9.09
N LYS A 49 6.83 -8.05 -8.95
CA LYS A 49 7.20 -9.46 -9.14
C LYS A 49 6.63 -10.38 -8.06
N ASP A 50 6.64 -9.92 -6.81
CA ASP A 50 6.02 -10.59 -5.67
C ASP A 50 5.01 -9.64 -5.01
N GLU A 51 3.72 -9.93 -5.15
CA GLU A 51 2.64 -9.11 -4.60
C GLU A 51 2.62 -9.05 -3.06
N ASN A 52 3.38 -9.92 -2.38
CA ASN A 52 3.54 -9.91 -0.92
C ASN A 52 4.71 -9.03 -0.46
N LEU A 53 5.49 -8.47 -1.39
CA LEU A 53 6.60 -7.56 -1.10
C LEU A 53 6.23 -6.19 -1.65
N PHE A 54 5.40 -5.47 -0.92
CA PHE A 54 5.16 -4.07 -1.23
C PHE A 54 6.20 -3.18 -0.55
N PRO A 55 6.57 -2.07 -1.20
CA PRO A 55 7.44 -1.06 -0.59
C PRO A 55 6.79 -0.46 0.66
N GLU A 56 7.57 0.28 1.45
CA GLU A 56 7.20 0.94 2.73
C GLU A 56 6.03 1.91 2.65
N ALA A 57 4.86 1.40 2.30
CA ALA A 57 3.67 2.19 2.08
C ALA A 57 2.86 2.18 3.37
N GLN A 58 2.98 3.27 4.13
CA GLN A 58 2.28 3.45 5.39
C GLN A 58 0.77 3.35 5.17
N LEU A 59 0.07 2.68 6.09
CA LEU A 59 -1.39 2.72 6.14
C LEU A 59 -1.81 4.04 6.80
N ASP A 60 -2.89 4.63 6.31
CA ASP A 60 -3.49 5.80 6.96
C ASP A 60 -3.85 5.48 8.43
N LYS A 61 -3.42 6.34 9.36
CA LYS A 61 -3.52 6.12 10.81
C LYS A 61 -4.97 6.02 11.27
N ASP A 62 -5.85 6.75 10.60
CA ASP A 62 -7.26 6.81 10.97
C ASP A 62 -8.07 5.70 10.31
N TRP A 63 -7.49 4.97 9.34
CA TRP A 63 -8.22 3.96 8.55
C TRP A 63 -8.93 2.93 9.42
N GLU A 64 -8.25 2.40 10.45
CA GLU A 64 -8.83 1.38 11.33
C GLU A 64 -10.02 1.90 12.15
N GLN A 65 -10.06 3.20 12.43
CA GLN A 65 -11.13 3.82 13.21
C GLN A 65 -12.36 4.07 12.36
N ILE A 66 -12.19 4.32 11.07
CA ILE A 66 -13.28 4.67 10.15
C ILE A 66 -13.73 3.51 9.25
N ALA A 67 -12.94 2.44 9.14
CA ALA A 67 -13.28 1.27 8.34
C ALA A 67 -14.42 0.47 8.97
N THR A 68 -15.25 -0.17 8.13
CA THR A 68 -16.25 -1.11 8.63
C THR A 68 -15.58 -2.36 9.20
N PRO A 69 -16.23 -3.10 10.13
CA PRO A 69 -15.68 -4.33 10.68
C PRO A 69 -15.26 -5.36 9.62
N GLU A 70 -15.99 -5.44 8.52
CA GLU A 70 -15.71 -6.34 7.40
C GLU A 70 -14.44 -5.94 6.65
N ALA A 71 -14.19 -4.64 6.51
CA ALA A 71 -13.02 -4.10 5.82
C ALA A 71 -11.71 -4.35 6.59
N ILE A 72 -11.75 -4.57 7.91
CA ILE A 72 -10.58 -4.91 8.74
C ILE A 72 -9.83 -6.15 8.21
N GLN A 73 -10.51 -7.05 7.51
CA GLN A 73 -9.88 -8.22 6.89
C GLN A 73 -8.79 -7.86 5.86
N TRP A 74 -8.86 -6.67 5.24
CA TRP A 74 -7.80 -6.17 4.36
C TRP A 74 -6.47 -6.01 5.09
N LYS A 75 -6.48 -5.45 6.30
CA LYS A 75 -5.28 -5.31 7.14
C LYS A 75 -4.68 -6.66 7.46
N ASN A 76 -5.51 -7.66 7.80
CA ASN A 76 -5.04 -9.00 8.14
C ASN A 76 -4.32 -9.67 6.97
N ARG A 77 -4.86 -9.55 5.75
CA ARG A 77 -4.22 -10.08 4.53
C ARG A 77 -2.82 -9.53 4.31
N TYR A 78 -2.63 -8.25 4.62
CA TYR A 78 -1.42 -7.50 4.33
C TYR A 78 -0.55 -7.24 5.57
N LEU A 79 -0.88 -7.87 6.71
CA LEU A 79 -0.24 -7.66 8.00
C LEU A 79 1.25 -7.97 7.97
N ARG A 80 1.66 -9.04 7.28
CA ARG A 80 3.08 -9.44 7.16
C ARG A 80 3.89 -8.30 6.56
N CYS A 81 3.36 -7.69 5.52
CA CYS A 81 4.05 -6.69 4.74
C CYS A 81 4.08 -5.33 5.47
N LEU A 82 2.99 -4.96 6.15
CA LEU A 82 2.96 -3.80 7.05
C LEU A 82 4.02 -3.92 8.15
N LYS A 83 4.20 -5.12 8.72
CA LYS A 83 5.25 -5.38 9.72
C LYS A 83 6.66 -5.29 9.14
N LEU A 84 6.86 -5.73 7.90
CA LEU A 84 8.16 -5.62 7.23
C LEU A 84 8.50 -4.14 6.95
N ALA A 85 7.54 -3.36 6.44
CA ALA A 85 7.71 -1.94 6.20
C ALA A 85 8.08 -1.16 7.48
N GLN A 86 7.42 -1.44 8.61
CA GLN A 86 7.75 -0.82 9.89
C GLN A 86 9.17 -1.16 10.38
N ARG A 87 9.68 -2.36 10.05
CA ARG A 87 11.05 -2.75 10.43
C ARG A 87 12.09 -2.08 9.56
N SER A 88 11.86 -1.98 8.26
CA SER A 88 12.79 -1.33 7.35
C SER A 88 12.88 0.18 7.60
N GLU A 89 11.78 0.85 7.98
CA GLU A 89 11.80 2.26 8.41
C GLU A 89 12.69 2.49 9.65
N LEU A 90 12.81 1.47 10.53
CA LEU A 90 13.66 1.52 11.72
C LEU A 90 15.13 1.20 11.42
N GLU A 91 15.42 0.53 10.30
CA GLU A 91 16.75 -0.02 9.99
C GLU A 91 17.47 0.74 8.86
N THR A 92 16.75 1.41 7.97
CA THR A 92 17.31 2.09 6.80
C THR A 92 16.56 3.41 6.53
N GLY A 93 17.29 4.53 6.49
CA GLY A 93 16.74 5.75 5.88
C GLY A 93 16.54 5.52 4.38
N PHE A 94 15.50 6.12 3.78
CA PHE A 94 15.11 5.99 2.37
C PHE A 94 16.31 5.93 1.41
N ASP A 95 16.77 4.72 1.07
CA ASP A 95 17.85 4.51 0.11
C ASP A 95 17.31 4.47 -1.32
N GLU A 96 18.06 5.06 -2.25
CA GLU A 96 17.62 5.36 -3.61
C GLU A 96 17.29 4.10 -4.42
N CYS A 97 16.01 3.86 -4.69
CA CYS A 97 15.59 3.04 -5.82
C CYS A 97 15.45 3.93 -7.07
N THR A 98 16.35 3.76 -8.04
CA THR A 98 16.27 4.41 -9.36
C THR A 98 15.32 3.62 -10.26
N PHE A 99 14.25 4.27 -10.76
CA PHE A 99 13.26 3.71 -11.70
C PHE A 99 13.19 4.50 -13.01
#